data_AF-A0A7V9PB84-F1
#
_entry.id   AF-A0A7V9PB84-F1
#
_cell.length_a   1.000
_cell.length_b   1.000
_cell.length_c   1.000
_cell.angle_alpha   90.00
_cell.angle_beta   90.00
_cell.angle_gamma   90.00
#
_symmetry.space_group_name_H-M   'P 1'
#
loop_
_entity.id
_entity.type
_entity.pdbx_description
1 polymer ?
#
loop_
_entity_poly.entity_id
_entity_poly.type
_entity_poly.pdbx_seq_one_letter_code
_entity_poly.pdbx_strand_id
1 'polypeptide(L)'
;MTKEATLISFKDLMQAKMEREQRETEATSLLDASEEKLNSAPENNNSLNSNDQQSVLPDLGNKNIEIPTYLPNDQPTNLATYLPTDVNLHPISPERDFAKLPNSVKRAVEKGKFPGSSLAIYLYLYSLTRAAIKPKRSIRVSKPNLKAGSNIRADKTLLRYLDHLERIGFIRKTVFNGDHGGNKYEVFLPEEVKDIQHSNPPTYLPTERPTYLTKEIPTVPMERQEVGRYVEVEENKTTYEETQDTLLKTKTKINKETDDDARMHEAFLVLAKRLDDAVKKITGKGASKTEAEKWGSLADLLILELEVAARRAESVSSVPAFLTEVLRRQFFAARQQQSSPAKSSKIKQDNVGKNDTGEYEIKSLDEKGREAALEQLREWARDDLLQDFKKWYTPEDWTWLTKELEINQSLKTHE
;
A
#
# COMPACT_ATOMS: atom_id res chain seq x y z
N MET A 1 -27.45 50.13 4.24
CA MET A 1 -26.65 49.21 3.41
C MET A 1 -27.49 47.97 3.12
N THR A 2 -28.25 48.02 2.03
CA THR A 2 -29.10 46.91 1.56
C THR A 2 -28.23 45.90 0.82
N LYS A 3 -28.23 44.65 1.29
CA LYS A 3 -27.57 43.53 0.61
C LYS A 3 -28.56 42.96 -0.40
N GLU A 4 -28.52 43.45 -1.62
CA GLU A 4 -29.15 42.78 -2.75
C GLU A 4 -28.25 41.60 -3.14
N ALA A 5 -28.66 40.39 -2.75
CA ALA A 5 -28.07 39.17 -3.25
C ALA A 5 -28.63 38.93 -4.66
N THR A 6 -27.78 39.11 -5.68
CA THR A 6 -28.07 38.74 -7.06
C THR A 6 -28.23 37.23 -7.15
N LEU A 7 -29.48 36.77 -7.21
CA LEU A 7 -29.80 35.39 -7.60
C LEU A 7 -29.41 35.21 -9.08
N ILE A 8 -28.28 34.55 -9.32
CA ILE A 8 -27.90 34.08 -10.65
C ILE A 8 -28.90 32.99 -11.03
N SER A 9 -29.59 33.19 -12.16
CA SER A 9 -30.57 32.23 -12.67
C SER A 9 -29.88 30.90 -12.98
N PHE A 10 -30.53 29.79 -12.64
CA PHE A 10 -30.07 28.45 -13.01
C PHE A 10 -29.83 28.31 -14.52
N LYS A 11 -30.56 29.08 -15.33
CA LYS A 11 -30.37 29.12 -16.78
C LYS A 11 -29.01 29.70 -17.18
N ASP A 12 -28.55 30.75 -16.49
CA ASP A 12 -27.25 31.38 -16.74
C ASP A 12 -26.10 30.46 -16.31
N LEU A 13 -26.31 29.71 -15.22
CA LEU A 13 -25.35 28.69 -14.76
C LEU A 13 -25.20 27.55 -15.78
N MET A 14 -26.32 27.08 -16.36
CA MET A 14 -26.32 26.03 -17.37
C MET A 14 -25.70 26.51 -18.69
N GLN A 15 -25.98 27.75 -19.10
CA GLN A 15 -25.38 28.37 -20.28
C GLN A 15 -23.85 28.46 -20.13
N ALA A 16 -23.37 28.95 -18.98
CA ALA A 16 -21.94 29.06 -18.70
C ALA A 16 -21.22 27.70 -18.67
N LYS A 17 -21.91 26.64 -18.21
CA LYS A 17 -21.35 25.29 -18.24
C LYS A 17 -21.20 24.76 -19.67
N MET A 18 -22.20 24.99 -20.52
CA MET A 18 -22.21 24.53 -21.90
C MET A 18 -21.13 25.25 -22.74
N GLU A 19 -20.93 26.55 -22.52
CA GLU A 19 -19.85 27.31 -23.19
C GLU A 19 -18.45 26.86 -22.76
N ARG A 20 -18.28 26.43 -21.51
CA ARG A 20 -17.00 25.91 -21.03
C ARG A 20 -16.64 24.58 -21.68
N GLU A 21 -17.61 23.69 -21.83
CA GLU A 21 -17.44 22.39 -22.47
C GLU A 21 -17.11 22.54 -23.97
N GLN A 22 -17.77 23.48 -24.66
CA GLN A 22 -17.40 23.81 -26.05
C GLN A 22 -15.96 24.30 -26.18
N ARG A 23 -15.51 25.21 -25.31
CA ARG A 23 -14.13 25.70 -25.35
C ARG A 23 -13.10 24.62 -25.08
N GLU A 24 -13.39 23.67 -24.19
CA GLU A 24 -12.51 22.54 -23.91
C GLU A 24 -12.40 21.62 -25.14
N THR A 25 -13.51 21.33 -25.82
CA THR A 25 -13.48 20.51 -27.06
C THR A 25 -12.73 21.19 -28.21
N GLU A 26 -12.88 22.51 -28.37
CA GLU A 26 -12.21 23.28 -29.41
C GLU A 26 -10.69 23.32 -29.16
N ALA A 27 -10.27 23.49 -27.90
CA ALA A 27 -8.87 23.47 -27.49
C ALA A 27 -8.19 22.11 -27.76
N THR A 28 -8.88 20.99 -27.51
CA THR A 28 -8.35 19.66 -27.85
C THR A 28 -8.20 19.44 -29.35
N SER A 29 -9.14 19.92 -30.18
CA SER A 29 -9.03 19.73 -31.64
C SER A 29 -7.86 20.51 -32.26
N LEU A 30 -7.49 21.65 -31.68
CA LEU A 30 -6.35 22.45 -32.12
C LEU A 30 -5.00 21.80 -31.80
N LEU A 31 -4.92 21.01 -30.72
CA LEU A 31 -3.71 20.27 -30.38
C LEU A 31 -3.48 19.10 -31.36
N ASP A 32 -4.52 18.35 -31.69
CA ASP A 32 -4.42 17.24 -32.65
C ASP A 32 -4.03 17.72 -34.07
N ALA A 33 -4.55 18.88 -34.51
CA ALA A 33 -4.18 19.47 -35.81
C ALA A 33 -2.71 19.94 -35.88
N SER A 34 -2.05 20.13 -34.73
CA SER A 34 -0.65 20.56 -34.66
C SER A 34 0.35 19.40 -34.68
N GLU A 35 -0.04 18.20 -34.22
CA GLU A 35 0.81 17.01 -34.26
C GLU A 35 0.95 16.42 -35.68
N GLU A 36 -0.04 16.60 -36.54
CA GLU A 36 -0.03 16.03 -37.90
C GLU A 36 0.99 16.72 -38.84
N LYS A 37 1.49 17.92 -38.50
CA LYS A 37 2.50 18.65 -39.30
C LYS A 37 3.95 18.35 -38.96
N LEU A 38 4.24 17.60 -37.90
CA LEU A 38 5.63 17.33 -37.45
C LEU A 38 6.20 16.00 -37.96
N ASN A 39 5.39 15.13 -38.57
CA ASN A 39 5.82 13.79 -39.03
C ASN A 39 6.18 13.69 -40.53
N SER A 40 6.36 14.82 -41.23
CA SER A 40 6.82 14.81 -42.63
C SER A 40 8.19 15.50 -42.79
N ALA A 41 9.27 14.82 -42.39
CA ALA A 41 10.62 15.17 -42.82
C ALA A 41 11.41 13.88 -43.16
N PRO A 42 12.19 13.87 -44.25
CA PRO A 42 12.77 12.64 -44.80
C PRO A 42 14.02 12.20 -44.02
N GLU A 43 14.08 10.90 -43.72
CA GLU A 43 15.21 10.22 -43.07
C GLU A 43 16.43 10.19 -44.00
N ASN A 44 17.56 10.69 -43.50
CA ASN A 44 18.85 10.64 -44.18
C ASN A 44 19.75 9.62 -43.47
N ASN A 45 20.00 8.49 -44.13
CA ASN A 45 20.83 7.40 -43.63
C ASN A 45 22.31 7.77 -43.70
N ASN A 46 23.01 7.76 -42.57
CA ASN A 46 24.46 7.69 -42.55
C ASN A 46 24.94 6.75 -41.45
N SER A 47 25.33 5.55 -41.89
CA SER A 47 26.03 4.51 -41.15
C SER A 47 27.47 4.95 -40.86
N LEU A 48 27.85 4.96 -39.58
CA LEU A 48 29.24 5.13 -39.15
C LEU A 48 29.68 4.00 -38.21
N ASN A 49 30.69 3.33 -38.74
CA ASN A 49 31.55 2.28 -38.25
C ASN A 49 32.11 2.55 -36.84
N SER A 50 32.21 1.54 -35.98
CA SER A 50 32.90 1.61 -34.69
C SER A 50 33.90 0.47 -34.55
N ASN A 51 35.18 0.84 -34.61
CA ASN A 51 36.35 -0.01 -34.40
C ASN A 51 36.65 -0.21 -32.90
N ASP A 52 37.04 -1.44 -32.58
CA ASP A 52 38.11 -1.87 -31.68
C ASP A 52 38.64 -0.92 -30.61
N GLN A 53 38.41 -1.27 -29.34
CA GLN A 53 39.40 -1.07 -28.28
C GLN A 53 39.48 -2.32 -27.38
N GLN A 54 40.60 -3.03 -27.54
CA GLN A 54 41.09 -4.10 -26.67
C GLN A 54 41.49 -3.51 -25.31
N SER A 55 41.03 -4.14 -24.22
CA SER A 55 41.50 -3.87 -22.87
C SER A 55 42.56 -4.91 -22.47
N VAL A 56 43.72 -4.40 -22.07
CA VAL A 56 44.88 -5.16 -21.58
C VAL A 56 44.69 -5.43 -20.09
N LEU A 57 44.68 -6.72 -19.70
CA LEU A 57 44.76 -7.19 -18.32
C LEU A 57 46.23 -7.19 -17.84
N PRO A 58 46.54 -6.71 -16.62
CA PRO A 58 47.81 -7.00 -15.99
C PRO A 58 47.77 -8.34 -15.23
N ASP A 59 48.73 -9.17 -15.59
CA ASP A 59 49.14 -10.44 -14.98
C ASP A 59 49.66 -10.22 -13.55
N LEU A 60 49.00 -10.82 -12.56
CA LEU A 60 49.44 -10.83 -11.16
C LEU A 60 50.10 -12.17 -10.85
N GLY A 61 51.42 -12.11 -10.80
CA GLY A 61 52.32 -13.24 -10.59
C GLY A 61 52.05 -14.06 -9.33
N ASN A 62 52.07 -15.37 -9.56
CA ASN A 62 52.25 -16.44 -8.59
C ASN A 62 53.43 -16.15 -7.65
N LYS A 63 53.16 -16.02 -6.35
CA LYS A 63 54.16 -16.20 -5.30
C LYS A 63 53.75 -17.38 -4.41
N ASN A 64 54.48 -18.48 -4.59
CA ASN A 64 54.58 -19.57 -3.63
C ASN A 64 54.99 -19.01 -2.27
N ILE A 65 54.14 -19.24 -1.25
CA ILE A 65 54.50 -19.04 0.15
C ILE A 65 54.46 -20.42 0.80
N GLU A 66 55.65 -20.92 1.14
CA GLU A 66 55.89 -22.14 1.89
C GLU A 66 55.34 -21.99 3.31
N ILE A 67 54.52 -22.95 3.73
CA ILE A 67 54.01 -23.06 5.10
C ILE A 67 55.02 -23.89 5.91
N PRO A 68 55.61 -23.37 6.99
CA PRO A 68 56.49 -24.16 7.85
C PRO A 68 55.67 -25.08 8.74
N THR A 69 55.84 -26.38 8.52
CA THR A 69 55.38 -27.45 9.41
C THR A 69 56.20 -27.42 10.70
N TYR A 70 55.58 -27.02 11.81
CA TYR A 70 56.10 -27.28 13.15
C TYR A 70 55.10 -28.14 13.93
N LEU A 71 55.45 -29.42 14.08
CA LEU A 71 54.94 -30.30 15.13
C LEU A 71 55.77 -30.06 16.39
N PRO A 72 55.13 -29.91 17.56
CA PRO A 72 55.59 -30.71 18.68
C PRO A 72 54.47 -31.24 19.60
N ASN A 73 54.63 -32.52 19.94
CA ASN A 73 54.36 -33.20 21.21
C ASN A 73 52.98 -33.10 21.90
N ASP A 74 52.28 -34.24 21.81
CA ASP A 74 51.72 -35.02 22.93
C ASP A 74 51.75 -34.39 24.33
N GLN A 75 50.60 -33.89 24.78
CA GLN A 75 50.08 -34.09 26.14
C GLN A 75 48.55 -34.21 26.13
N PRO A 76 47.96 -35.29 26.69
CA PRO A 76 46.51 -35.39 26.86
C PRO A 76 46.07 -34.61 28.10
N THR A 77 45.99 -33.28 27.98
CA THR A 77 45.24 -32.47 28.96
C THR A 77 43.75 -32.64 28.68
N ASN A 78 43.06 -33.33 29.58
CA ASN A 78 41.60 -33.38 29.68
C ASN A 78 41.02 -31.97 29.87
N LEU A 79 40.94 -31.20 28.80
CA LEU A 79 40.05 -30.05 28.70
C LEU A 79 38.69 -30.59 28.29
N ALA A 80 37.95 -31.08 29.28
CA ALA A 80 36.51 -31.21 29.17
C ALA A 80 35.99 -29.83 28.75
N THR A 81 35.75 -29.69 27.45
CA THR A 81 35.10 -28.55 26.85
C THR A 81 33.73 -28.48 27.51
N TYR A 82 33.60 -27.59 28.49
CA TYR A 82 32.31 -27.11 28.96
C TYR A 82 31.68 -26.37 27.77
N LEU A 83 31.10 -27.13 26.84
CA LEU A 83 30.09 -26.60 25.95
C LEU A 83 28.99 -26.10 26.90
N PRO A 84 28.71 -24.80 26.95
CA PRO A 84 27.67 -24.28 27.82
C PRO A 84 26.38 -24.99 27.46
N THR A 85 25.93 -25.86 28.36
CA THR A 85 24.76 -26.69 28.20
C THR A 85 23.57 -25.80 27.90
N ASP A 86 22.90 -26.13 26.79
CA ASP A 86 21.73 -25.48 26.21
C ASP A 86 20.99 -24.53 27.14
N VAL A 87 21.10 -23.24 26.84
CA VAL A 87 20.30 -22.17 27.41
C VAL A 87 18.86 -22.42 26.99
N ASN A 88 18.12 -23.21 27.78
CA ASN A 88 16.69 -23.53 27.70
C ASN A 88 15.95 -22.77 26.58
N LEU A 89 16.12 -23.25 25.35
CA LEU A 89 15.57 -22.62 24.15
C LEU A 89 14.10 -22.97 24.11
N HIS A 90 13.28 -22.20 24.83
CA HIS A 90 11.84 -22.23 24.60
C HIS A 90 11.60 -22.12 23.09
N PRO A 91 10.83 -23.05 22.49
CA PRO A 91 10.58 -23.04 21.06
C PRO A 91 10.04 -21.67 20.66
N ILE A 92 10.70 -21.03 19.67
CA ILE A 92 10.53 -19.61 19.32
C ILE A 92 9.07 -19.26 19.00
N SER A 93 8.28 -20.24 18.57
CA SER A 93 6.82 -20.28 18.53
C SER A 93 6.46 -21.66 17.96
N PRO A 94 5.29 -22.26 18.25
CA PRO A 94 4.78 -23.34 17.40
C PRO A 94 4.77 -22.87 15.95
N GLU A 95 5.24 -23.74 15.04
CA GLU A 95 5.57 -23.43 13.63
C GLU A 95 4.33 -23.04 12.78
N ARG A 96 3.16 -22.82 13.40
CA ARG A 96 1.92 -22.74 12.64
C ARG A 96 0.71 -22.04 13.29
N ASP A 97 0.91 -21.03 14.12
CA ASP A 97 -0.18 -20.11 14.48
C ASP A 97 -0.03 -18.76 13.77
N PHE A 98 -0.61 -18.64 12.57
CA PHE A 98 -0.75 -17.38 11.82
C PHE A 98 -1.75 -16.40 12.46
N ALA A 99 -2.12 -16.61 13.72
CA ALA A 99 -2.97 -15.68 14.44
C ALA A 99 -2.26 -14.33 14.56
N LYS A 100 -2.89 -13.27 14.02
CA LYS A 100 -2.34 -11.91 14.03
C LYS A 100 -1.92 -11.41 15.42
N LEU A 101 -2.55 -11.92 16.49
CA LEU A 101 -2.21 -11.68 17.89
C LEU A 101 -2.41 -12.96 18.73
N PRO A 102 -1.44 -13.34 19.57
CA PRO A 102 -1.63 -14.38 20.58
C PRO A 102 -2.71 -13.99 21.60
N ASN A 103 -3.49 -14.96 22.08
CA ASN A 103 -4.49 -14.76 23.13
C ASN A 103 -3.86 -14.26 24.45
N SER A 104 -2.59 -14.60 24.71
CA SER A 104 -1.83 -14.08 25.86
C SER A 104 -1.66 -12.56 25.82
N VAL A 105 -1.43 -11.99 24.63
CA VAL A 105 -1.31 -10.54 24.43
C VAL A 105 -2.66 -9.85 24.66
N LYS A 106 -3.77 -10.41 24.15
CA LYS A 106 -5.13 -9.89 24.40
C LYS A 106 -5.44 -9.81 25.90
N ARG A 107 -5.17 -10.88 26.64
CA ARG A 107 -5.31 -10.93 28.11
C ARG A 107 -4.44 -9.90 28.83
N ALA A 108 -3.25 -9.60 28.31
CA ALA A 108 -2.38 -8.56 28.87
C ALA A 108 -2.90 -7.14 28.60
N VAL A 109 -3.55 -6.90 27.45
CA VAL A 109 -4.24 -5.64 27.13
C VAL A 109 -5.40 -5.41 28.09
N GLU A 110 -6.25 -6.41 28.30
CA GLU A 110 -7.38 -6.36 29.25
C GLU A 110 -6.93 -6.05 30.69
N LYS A 111 -5.74 -6.54 31.07
CA LYS A 111 -5.10 -6.26 32.37
C LYS A 111 -4.42 -4.89 32.46
N GLY A 112 -4.53 -4.05 31.43
CA GLY A 112 -3.93 -2.71 31.41
C GLY A 112 -2.40 -2.70 31.38
N LYS A 113 -1.74 -3.77 30.90
CA LYS A 113 -0.26 -3.82 30.82
C LYS A 113 0.31 -2.90 29.72
N PHE A 114 -0.53 -2.48 28.78
CA PHE A 114 -0.14 -1.61 27.67
C PHE A 114 -0.82 -0.22 27.77
N PRO A 115 -0.21 0.76 28.45
CA PRO A 115 -0.71 2.13 28.49
C PRO A 115 -0.48 2.85 27.15
N GLY A 116 -1.48 3.59 26.68
CA GLY A 116 -1.38 4.46 25.50
C GLY A 116 -0.88 3.73 24.25
N SER A 117 0.13 4.30 23.57
CA SER A 117 0.68 3.74 22.31
C SER A 117 1.75 2.65 22.51
N SER A 118 1.98 2.18 23.74
CA SER A 118 2.92 1.08 24.00
C SER A 118 2.49 -0.23 23.32
N LEU A 119 1.19 -0.47 23.19
CA LEU A 119 0.66 -1.62 22.44
C LEU A 119 1.08 -1.54 20.96
N ALA A 120 0.98 -0.38 20.33
CA ALA A 120 1.33 -0.20 18.92
C ALA A 120 2.82 -0.51 18.65
N ILE A 121 3.73 -0.06 19.53
CA ILE A 121 5.15 -0.39 19.45
C ILE A 121 5.37 -1.90 19.58
N TYR A 122 4.75 -2.53 20.59
CA TYR A 122 4.88 -3.96 20.82
C TYR A 122 4.34 -4.77 19.64
N LEU A 123 3.17 -4.41 19.09
CA LEU A 123 2.58 -5.09 17.94
C LEU A 123 3.42 -4.95 16.67
N TYR A 124 4.01 -3.77 16.45
CA TYR A 124 4.94 -3.58 15.33
C TYR A 124 6.21 -4.41 15.50
N LEU A 125 6.82 -4.45 16.69
CA LEU A 125 7.96 -5.32 16.94
C LEU A 125 7.59 -6.80 16.81
N TYR A 126 6.40 -7.19 17.29
CA TYR A 126 5.87 -8.55 17.21
C TYR A 126 5.64 -9.01 15.77
N SER A 127 5.08 -8.15 14.91
CA SER A 127 4.83 -8.45 13.50
C SER A 127 6.12 -8.67 12.71
N LEU A 128 7.19 -7.95 13.06
CA LEU A 128 8.50 -8.12 12.45
C LEU A 128 9.30 -9.33 12.97
N THR A 129 8.91 -9.87 14.13
CA THR A 129 9.63 -10.94 14.83
C THR A 129 8.88 -12.26 14.75
N ARG A 130 7.98 -12.52 15.70
CA ARG A 130 7.29 -13.81 15.87
C ARG A 130 6.14 -14.00 14.88
N ALA A 131 5.51 -12.92 14.45
CA ALA A 131 4.46 -12.97 13.43
C ALA A 131 5.00 -12.87 11.99
N ALA A 132 6.34 -12.86 11.81
CA ALA A 132 6.95 -12.95 10.48
C ALA A 132 6.83 -14.38 9.92
N ILE A 133 6.87 -14.51 8.58
CA ILE A 133 6.81 -15.80 7.87
C ILE A 133 7.89 -16.77 8.38
N LYS A 134 9.08 -16.24 8.68
CA LYS A 134 10.16 -16.97 9.36
C LYS A 134 10.31 -16.37 10.75
N PRO A 135 9.70 -16.96 11.79
CA PRO A 135 9.65 -16.35 13.10
C PRO A 135 11.07 -16.21 13.67
N LYS A 136 11.39 -15.00 14.13
CA LYS A 136 12.65 -14.70 14.82
C LYS A 136 12.32 -14.07 16.16
N ARG A 137 13.08 -14.37 17.21
CA ARG A 137 12.88 -13.77 18.55
C ARG A 137 13.39 -12.34 18.64
N SER A 138 14.42 -12.03 17.86
CA SER A 138 15.09 -10.74 17.87
C SER A 138 15.10 -10.08 16.50
N ILE A 139 14.97 -8.76 16.48
CA ILE A 139 15.14 -7.95 15.26
C ILE A 139 15.96 -6.70 15.55
N ARG A 140 16.73 -6.25 14.55
CA ARG A 140 17.43 -4.97 14.57
C ARG A 140 16.61 -3.92 13.82
N VAL A 141 16.22 -2.84 14.49
CA VAL A 141 15.36 -1.79 13.93
C VAL A 141 15.84 -0.40 14.36
N SER A 142 15.88 0.53 13.40
CA SER A 142 16.22 1.93 13.64
C SER A 142 15.08 2.68 14.33
N LYS A 143 15.42 3.73 15.10
CA LYS A 143 14.42 4.57 15.76
C LYS A 143 13.40 5.19 14.78
N PRO A 144 13.79 5.71 13.59
CA PRO A 144 12.84 6.22 12.60
C PRO A 144 11.86 5.15 12.10
N ASN A 145 12.34 3.95 11.80
CA ASN A 145 11.48 2.85 11.36
C ASN A 145 10.50 2.43 12.46
N LEU A 146 10.95 2.40 13.71
CA LEU A 146 10.11 2.11 14.85
C LEU A 146 9.00 3.16 15.04
N LYS A 147 9.31 4.45 14.84
CA LYS A 147 8.32 5.54 14.87
C LYS A 147 7.29 5.41 13.76
N ALA A 148 7.77 5.21 12.52
CA ALA A 148 6.91 5.07 11.35
C ALA A 148 5.98 3.86 11.51
N GLY A 149 6.51 2.71 11.92
CA GLY A 149 5.75 1.48 12.09
C GLY A 149 4.75 1.48 13.24
N SER A 150 5.00 2.25 14.31
CA SER A 150 4.10 2.38 15.46
C SER A 150 3.19 3.61 15.41
N ASN A 151 3.30 4.43 14.37
CA ASN A 151 2.61 5.71 14.22
C ASN A 151 2.84 6.69 15.41
N ILE A 152 4.06 6.73 15.95
CA ILE A 152 4.42 7.64 17.05
C ILE A 152 5.25 8.79 16.52
N ARG A 153 4.71 10.01 16.62
CA ARG A 153 5.37 11.24 16.14
C ARG A 153 6.52 11.71 17.02
N ALA A 154 6.36 11.63 18.35
CA ALA A 154 7.29 12.23 19.30
C ALA A 154 8.33 11.22 19.84
N ASP A 155 9.61 11.62 19.78
CA ASP A 155 10.75 10.80 20.21
C ASP A 155 10.74 10.48 21.70
N LYS A 156 10.42 11.47 22.55
CA LYS A 156 10.34 11.30 24.00
C LYS A 156 9.26 10.28 24.38
N THR A 157 8.13 10.30 23.66
CA THR A 157 7.01 9.37 23.85
C THR A 157 7.40 7.95 23.48
N LEU A 158 8.12 7.76 22.36
CA LEU A 158 8.64 6.45 21.97
C LEU A 158 9.57 5.87 23.04
N LEU A 159 10.53 6.66 23.53
CA LEU A 159 11.48 6.22 24.56
C LEU A 159 10.75 5.85 25.86
N ARG A 160 9.81 6.68 26.31
CA ARG A 160 8.99 6.41 27.51
C ARG A 160 8.25 5.07 27.40
N TYR A 161 7.68 4.75 26.24
CA TYR A 161 6.98 3.49 26.05
C TYR A 161 7.92 2.29 25.87
N LEU A 162 9.09 2.47 25.25
CA LEU A 162 10.11 1.43 25.20
C LEU A 162 10.61 1.09 26.60
N ASP A 163 10.93 2.09 27.42
CA ASP A 163 11.35 1.89 28.81
C ASP A 163 10.26 1.18 29.63
N HIS A 164 8.99 1.49 29.37
CA HIS A 164 7.85 0.81 30.00
C HIS A 164 7.74 -0.66 29.59
N LEU A 165 7.84 -0.96 28.28
CA LEU A 165 7.80 -2.33 27.77
C LEU A 165 8.99 -3.16 28.27
N GLU A 166 10.17 -2.54 28.39
CA GLU A 166 11.37 -3.16 28.94
C GLU A 166 11.20 -3.44 30.44
N ARG A 167 10.66 -2.49 31.21
CA ARG A 167 10.37 -2.66 32.64
C ARG A 167 9.38 -3.79 32.91
N ILE A 168 8.37 -3.96 32.06
CA ILE A 168 7.42 -5.08 32.18
C ILE A 168 8.06 -6.41 31.74
N GLY A 169 9.13 -6.36 30.94
CA GLY A 169 9.81 -7.54 30.39
C GLY A 169 9.23 -8.04 29.06
N PHE A 170 8.36 -7.28 28.40
CA PHE A 170 7.83 -7.63 27.07
C PHE A 170 8.85 -7.44 25.96
N ILE A 171 9.84 -6.57 26.17
CA ILE A 171 10.98 -6.42 25.27
C ILE A 171 12.29 -6.41 26.06
N ARG A 172 13.38 -6.81 25.41
CA ARG A 172 14.75 -6.58 25.86
C ARG A 172 15.50 -5.81 24.79
N LYS A 173 16.17 -4.73 25.18
CA LYS A 173 16.87 -3.83 24.25
C LYS A 173 18.37 -3.99 24.40
N THR A 174 19.05 -4.29 23.30
CA THR A 174 20.52 -4.25 23.22
C THR A 174 20.92 -3.03 22.39
N VAL A 175 21.62 -2.08 23.04
CA VAL A 175 22.07 -0.83 22.41
C VAL A 175 23.37 -1.09 21.66
N PHE A 176 23.42 -0.65 20.41
CA PHE A 176 24.63 -0.67 19.59
C PHE A 176 25.05 0.77 19.31
N ASN A 177 26.25 1.15 19.75
CA ASN A 177 26.78 2.49 19.54
C ASN A 177 27.34 2.62 18.10
N GLY A 178 27.00 3.69 17.40
CA GLY A 178 27.63 4.08 16.12
C GLY A 178 27.12 3.37 14.87
N ASP A 179 26.08 2.56 14.98
CA ASP A 179 25.76 1.58 13.94
C ASP A 179 24.39 1.87 13.29
N HIS A 180 24.38 2.12 11.96
CA HIS A 180 23.23 2.71 11.24
C HIS A 180 21.96 1.84 11.26
N GLY A 181 22.09 0.55 11.57
CA GLY A 181 20.96 -0.39 11.64
C GLY A 181 20.03 -0.20 12.84
N GLY A 182 20.43 0.60 13.84
CA GLY A 182 19.68 0.79 15.07
C GLY A 182 19.92 -0.28 16.13
N ASN A 183 19.04 -0.33 17.13
CA ASN A 183 19.15 -1.22 18.29
C ASN A 183 18.55 -2.59 17.98
N LYS A 184 19.01 -3.63 18.70
CA LYS A 184 18.40 -4.97 18.66
C LYS A 184 17.32 -5.05 19.74
N TYR A 185 16.13 -5.50 19.35
CA TYR A 185 14.99 -5.73 20.23
C TYR A 185 14.63 -7.21 20.21
N GLU A 186 14.58 -7.83 21.38
CA GLU A 186 14.05 -9.17 21.62
C GLU A 186 12.64 -9.07 22.19
N VAL A 187 11.68 -9.79 21.60
CA VAL A 187 10.25 -9.69 21.94
C VAL A 187 9.78 -10.94 22.68
N PHE A 188 9.12 -10.73 23.82
CA PHE A 188 8.67 -11.79 24.72
C PHE A 188 7.15 -11.81 24.83
N LEU A 189 6.57 -13.01 24.86
CA LEU A 189 5.16 -13.20 25.15
C LEU A 189 4.89 -13.02 26.66
N PRO A 190 3.67 -12.61 27.07
CA PRO A 190 3.33 -12.48 28.49
C PRO A 190 3.53 -13.74 29.33
N GLU A 191 3.50 -14.91 28.69
CA GLU A 191 3.75 -16.21 29.33
C GLU A 191 5.24 -16.40 29.65
N GLU A 192 6.13 -15.92 28.78
CA GLU A 192 7.59 -16.03 28.95
C GLU A 192 8.16 -15.01 29.94
N VAL A 193 7.44 -13.91 30.22
CA VAL A 193 7.89 -12.89 31.17
C VAL A 193 8.01 -13.45 32.59
N LYS A 194 7.14 -14.39 32.96
CA LYS A 194 7.14 -15.00 34.29
C LYS A 194 8.45 -15.73 34.55
N ASP A 195 8.95 -16.43 33.54
CA ASP A 195 10.19 -17.20 33.64
C ASP A 195 11.41 -16.30 33.79
N ILE A 196 11.38 -15.12 33.17
CA ILE A 196 12.47 -14.12 33.24
C ILE A 196 12.57 -13.49 34.63
N GLN A 197 11.45 -13.29 35.33
CA GLN A 197 11.45 -12.70 36.68
C GLN A 197 12.02 -13.64 37.74
N HIS A 198 12.01 -14.96 37.48
CA HIS A 198 12.58 -15.96 38.38
C HIS A 198 14.02 -16.34 38.04
N SER A 199 14.46 -16.10 36.80
CA SER A 199 15.89 -16.14 36.48
C SER A 199 16.58 -14.94 37.12
N ASN A 200 17.64 -15.19 37.90
CA ASN A 200 18.51 -14.13 38.45
C ASN A 200 18.75 -13.05 37.39
N PRO A 201 18.72 -11.75 37.75
CA PRO A 201 18.87 -10.66 36.80
C PRO A 201 20.08 -10.98 35.92
N PRO A 202 19.92 -10.99 34.57
CA PRO A 202 21.01 -11.37 33.70
C PRO A 202 22.19 -10.53 34.11
N THR A 203 23.28 -11.18 34.51
CA THR A 203 24.55 -10.51 34.76
C THR A 203 24.80 -9.74 33.48
N TYR A 204 24.56 -8.42 33.52
CA TYR A 204 24.89 -7.54 32.42
C TYR A 204 26.38 -7.73 32.28
N LEU A 205 26.81 -8.50 31.28
CA LEU A 205 28.19 -8.47 30.85
C LEU A 205 28.47 -6.99 30.68
N PRO A 206 29.41 -6.41 31.44
CA PRO A 206 29.70 -5.00 31.35
C PRO A 206 29.86 -4.71 29.88
N THR A 207 28.92 -3.96 29.31
CA THR A 207 29.10 -3.43 27.98
C THR A 207 30.37 -2.63 28.14
N GLU A 208 31.47 -3.15 27.57
CA GLU A 208 32.75 -2.48 27.56
C GLU A 208 32.44 -1.09 27.03
N ARG A 209 32.35 -0.12 27.95
CA ARG A 209 32.34 1.27 27.57
C ARG A 209 33.61 1.39 26.76
N PRO A 210 33.56 1.76 25.47
CA PRO A 210 34.79 2.02 24.77
C PRO A 210 35.49 3.07 25.62
N THR A 211 36.65 2.72 26.15
CA THR A 211 37.55 3.67 26.78
C THR A 211 37.99 4.55 25.63
N TYR A 212 37.15 5.53 25.27
CA TYR A 212 37.56 6.59 24.38
C TYR A 212 38.66 7.31 25.14
N LEU A 213 39.89 6.99 24.79
CA LEU A 213 41.06 7.76 25.11
C LEU A 213 40.71 9.19 24.69
N THR A 214 40.40 10.02 25.68
CA THR A 214 40.12 11.43 25.48
C THR A 214 41.46 12.04 25.11
N LYS A 215 41.78 12.02 23.82
CA LYS A 215 42.88 12.80 23.28
C LYS A 215 42.41 14.23 23.41
N GLU A 216 42.91 14.91 24.43
CA GLU A 216 42.69 16.33 24.69
C GLU A 216 42.96 17.10 23.38
N ILE A 217 41.88 17.52 22.72
CA ILE A 217 41.97 18.46 21.61
C ILE A 217 42.18 19.83 22.27
N PRO A 218 43.26 20.56 21.95
CA PRO A 218 43.50 21.89 22.49
C PRO A 218 42.30 22.79 22.21
N THR A 219 41.71 23.31 23.29
CA THR A 219 40.65 24.31 23.28
C THR A 219 41.18 25.59 22.62
N VAL A 220 40.87 25.79 21.35
CA VAL A 220 41.02 27.10 20.70
C VAL A 220 39.89 28.00 21.20
N PRO A 221 40.18 29.23 21.66
CA PRO A 221 39.16 30.16 22.13
C PRO A 221 38.19 30.49 21.01
N MET A 222 36.91 30.18 21.22
CA MET A 222 35.84 30.56 20.30
C MET A 222 35.55 32.05 20.50
N GLU A 223 36.10 32.86 19.60
CA GLU A 223 35.87 34.30 19.52
C GLU A 223 34.38 34.57 19.29
N ARG A 224 33.79 35.39 20.18
CA ARG A 224 32.41 35.85 20.09
C ARG A 224 32.26 36.72 18.85
N GLN A 225 31.65 36.19 17.80
CA GLN A 225 31.12 37.05 16.74
C GLN A 225 29.80 37.67 17.20
N GLU A 226 29.86 38.98 17.30
CA GLU A 226 28.83 39.87 17.79
C GLU A 226 27.60 39.89 16.87
N VAL A 227 26.48 40.10 17.53
CA VAL A 227 25.16 40.37 16.98
C VAL A 227 25.18 41.71 16.26
N GLY A 228 24.74 41.73 15.00
CA GLY A 228 24.29 42.98 14.39
C GLY A 228 24.26 42.98 12.86
N ARG A 229 23.07 42.78 12.27
CA ARG A 229 22.55 43.73 11.27
C ARG A 229 21.09 43.47 10.93
N TYR A 230 20.35 44.57 10.95
CA TYR A 230 18.95 44.66 10.59
C TYR A 230 18.75 44.53 9.07
N VAL A 231 17.62 43.91 8.75
CA VAL A 231 16.70 44.13 7.63
C VAL A 231 17.01 45.33 6.72
N GLU A 232 17.12 45.06 5.42
CA GLU A 232 16.70 45.98 4.37
C GLU A 232 16.03 45.14 3.27
N VAL A 233 14.70 45.24 3.19
CA VAL A 233 13.87 44.68 2.13
C VAL A 233 13.68 45.82 1.13
N GLU A 234 14.40 45.76 0.01
CA GLU A 234 14.17 46.67 -1.12
C GLU A 234 12.86 46.28 -1.82
N GLU A 235 11.86 47.13 -1.67
CA GLU A 235 10.72 47.23 -2.56
C GLU A 235 11.20 47.80 -3.91
N ASN A 236 11.23 46.99 -4.96
CA ASN A 236 11.36 47.52 -6.33
C ASN A 236 10.03 47.47 -7.07
N LYS A 237 9.51 48.69 -7.23
CA LYS A 237 8.30 49.11 -7.93
C LYS A 237 8.63 49.32 -9.40
N THR A 238 7.85 48.67 -10.27
CA THR A 238 7.39 49.10 -11.61
C THR A 238 8.31 49.95 -12.50
N THR A 239 8.68 49.40 -13.67
CA THR A 239 8.75 50.17 -14.93
C THR A 239 8.29 49.28 -16.08
N TYR A 240 7.23 49.73 -16.76
CA TYR A 240 6.80 49.27 -18.08
C TYR A 240 7.91 49.49 -19.08
N GLU A 241 8.25 48.49 -19.90
CA GLU A 241 8.59 48.75 -21.29
C GLU A 241 8.24 47.56 -22.18
N GLU A 242 7.44 47.92 -23.17
CA GLU A 242 6.93 47.17 -24.30
C GLU A 242 8.04 47.04 -25.35
N THR A 243 8.34 45.82 -25.82
CA THR A 243 8.71 45.52 -27.22
C THR A 243 9.03 44.03 -27.44
N GLN A 244 8.17 43.42 -28.26
CA GLN A 244 8.44 42.55 -29.42
C GLN A 244 9.25 41.24 -29.29
N ASP A 245 8.54 40.16 -29.63
CA ASP A 245 8.94 39.04 -30.49
C ASP A 245 10.34 38.44 -30.30
N THR A 246 10.40 37.34 -29.53
CA THR A 246 11.18 36.18 -29.94
C THR A 246 10.47 34.87 -29.62
N LEU A 247 10.27 34.11 -30.70
CA LEU A 247 9.74 32.77 -30.78
C LEU A 247 10.38 31.76 -29.81
N LEU A 248 9.50 31.04 -29.10
CA LEU A 248 9.53 29.59 -28.90
C LEU A 248 10.86 28.94 -28.53
N LYS A 249 11.30 29.20 -27.28
CA LYS A 249 11.92 28.18 -26.43
C LYS A 249 11.25 28.20 -25.07
N THR A 250 10.05 27.63 -24.99
CA THR A 250 9.47 27.16 -23.73
C THR A 250 10.32 25.98 -23.24
N LYS A 251 11.49 26.30 -22.68
CA LYS A 251 12.00 25.54 -21.55
C LYS A 251 10.94 25.69 -20.49
N THR A 252 10.07 24.69 -20.39
CA THR A 252 9.21 24.49 -19.23
C THR A 252 10.13 24.53 -18.02
N LYS A 253 10.21 25.70 -17.38
CA LYS A 253 10.64 25.80 -16.00
C LYS A 253 9.60 24.97 -15.26
N ILE A 254 9.89 23.69 -15.09
CA ILE A 254 9.29 22.85 -14.08
C ILE A 254 9.52 23.62 -12.79
N ASN A 255 8.51 24.38 -12.39
CA ASN A 255 8.45 25.06 -11.11
C ASN A 255 8.56 23.95 -10.09
N LYS A 256 9.79 23.68 -9.59
CA LYS A 256 10.15 22.64 -8.61
C LYS A 256 8.91 21.93 -8.08
N GLU A 257 8.39 20.99 -8.89
CA GLU A 257 7.39 20.07 -8.39
C GLU A 257 8.10 19.38 -7.24
N THR A 258 7.43 19.39 -6.11
CA THR A 258 7.89 18.75 -4.89
C THR A 258 8.49 17.39 -5.26
N ASP A 259 9.67 17.06 -4.74
CA ASP A 259 10.42 15.81 -5.00
C ASP A 259 9.50 14.56 -4.94
N ASP A 260 8.42 14.64 -4.18
CA ASP A 260 7.38 13.62 -4.08
C ASP A 260 6.57 13.36 -5.37
N ASP A 261 6.22 14.39 -6.15
CA ASP A 261 5.43 14.24 -7.39
C ASP A 261 6.26 13.57 -8.50
N ALA A 262 7.54 13.94 -8.61
CA ALA A 262 8.49 13.31 -9.52
C ALA A 262 8.66 11.82 -9.19
N ARG A 263 8.78 11.48 -7.90
CA ARG A 263 8.88 10.08 -7.44
C ARG A 263 7.61 9.27 -7.72
N MET A 264 6.44 9.87 -7.56
CA MET A 264 5.18 9.19 -7.92
C MET A 264 5.11 8.95 -9.42
N HIS A 265 5.47 9.94 -10.24
CA HIS A 265 5.50 9.78 -11.69
C HIS A 265 6.45 8.66 -12.13
N GLU A 266 7.66 8.62 -11.58
CA GLU A 266 8.61 7.52 -11.82
C GLU A 266 8.03 6.15 -11.44
N ALA A 267 7.34 6.06 -10.30
CA ALA A 267 6.70 4.81 -9.87
C ALA A 267 5.60 4.34 -10.84
N PHE A 268 4.81 5.27 -11.39
CA PHE A 268 3.80 4.97 -12.40
C PHE A 268 4.43 4.51 -13.73
N LEU A 269 5.53 5.11 -14.15
CA LEU A 269 6.26 4.68 -15.35
C LEU A 269 6.79 3.25 -15.20
N VAL A 270 7.28 2.87 -14.01
CA VAL A 270 7.69 1.48 -13.72
C VAL A 270 6.51 0.53 -13.84
N LEU A 271 5.33 0.88 -13.33
CA LEU A 271 4.12 0.06 -13.46
C LEU A 271 3.68 -0.08 -14.92
N ALA A 272 3.60 1.03 -15.66
CA ALA A 272 3.21 1.04 -17.08
C ALA A 272 4.13 0.14 -17.91
N LYS A 273 5.46 0.22 -17.68
CA LYS A 273 6.43 -0.66 -18.33
C LYS A 273 6.20 -2.15 -18.03
N ARG A 274 5.87 -2.49 -16.78
CA ARG A 274 5.58 -3.88 -16.39
C ARG A 274 4.31 -4.42 -17.06
N LEU A 275 3.30 -3.56 -17.24
CA LEU A 275 2.08 -3.91 -17.96
C LEU A 275 2.37 -4.14 -19.44
N ASP A 276 3.14 -3.27 -20.10
CA ASP A 276 3.54 -3.47 -21.49
C ASP A 276 4.39 -4.74 -21.70
N ASP A 277 5.35 -5.01 -20.81
CA ASP A 277 6.11 -6.27 -20.81
C ASP A 277 5.20 -7.51 -20.69
N ALA A 278 4.15 -7.42 -19.86
CA ALA A 278 3.17 -8.49 -19.68
C ALA A 278 2.29 -8.68 -20.93
N VAL A 279 1.83 -7.58 -21.55
CA VAL A 279 1.10 -7.62 -22.83
C VAL A 279 1.95 -8.29 -23.89
N LYS A 280 3.18 -7.83 -24.09
CA LYS A 280 4.13 -8.38 -25.06
C LYS A 280 4.38 -9.86 -24.84
N LYS A 281 4.43 -10.32 -23.59
CA LYS A 281 4.61 -11.73 -23.25
C LYS A 281 3.37 -12.58 -23.56
N ILE A 282 2.16 -12.04 -23.40
CA ILE A 282 0.90 -12.78 -23.58
C ILE A 282 0.46 -12.77 -25.05
N THR A 283 0.52 -11.62 -25.70
CA THR A 283 0.01 -11.42 -27.07
C THR A 283 1.10 -11.58 -28.14
N GLY A 284 2.38 -11.53 -27.75
CA GLY A 284 3.52 -11.47 -28.66
C GLY A 284 3.73 -10.10 -29.31
N LYS A 285 2.90 -9.10 -29.00
CA LYS A 285 2.92 -7.74 -29.57
C LYS A 285 2.86 -6.71 -28.44
N GLY A 286 3.48 -5.54 -28.62
CA GLY A 286 3.37 -4.44 -27.65
C GLY A 286 1.96 -3.86 -27.61
N ALA A 287 1.65 -3.07 -26.58
CA ALA A 287 0.34 -2.44 -26.47
C ALA A 287 0.04 -1.53 -27.68
N SER A 288 -1.12 -1.70 -28.31
CA SER A 288 -1.54 -0.86 -29.43
C SER A 288 -2.27 0.40 -28.95
N LYS A 289 -2.34 1.44 -29.80
CA LYS A 289 -3.17 2.64 -29.52
C LYS A 289 -4.64 2.28 -29.26
N THR A 290 -5.18 1.28 -29.96
CA THR A 290 -6.56 0.80 -29.76
C THR A 290 -6.77 0.05 -28.45
N GLU A 291 -5.71 -0.42 -27.80
CA GLU A 291 -5.78 -1.01 -26.46
C GLU A 291 -5.75 0.05 -25.35
N ALA A 292 -5.29 1.28 -25.64
CA ALA A 292 -5.21 2.35 -24.65
C ALA A 292 -6.57 2.64 -24.00
N GLU A 293 -7.65 2.69 -24.80
CA GLU A 293 -9.02 2.86 -24.29
C GLU A 293 -9.43 1.70 -23.36
N LYS A 294 -9.07 0.46 -23.70
CA LYS A 294 -9.36 -0.73 -22.89
C LYS A 294 -8.58 -0.72 -21.57
N TRP A 295 -7.34 -0.24 -21.59
CA TRP A 295 -6.55 -0.02 -20.39
C TRP A 295 -7.18 1.05 -19.49
N GLY A 296 -7.75 2.11 -20.08
CA GLY A 296 -8.56 3.09 -19.37
C GLY A 296 -9.77 2.45 -18.68
N SER A 297 -10.60 1.69 -19.41
CA SER A 297 -11.74 0.99 -18.81
C SER A 297 -11.35 -0.01 -17.71
N LEU A 298 -10.21 -0.70 -17.87
CA LEU A 298 -9.69 -1.59 -16.84
C LEU A 298 -9.26 -0.81 -15.59
N ALA A 299 -8.65 0.37 -15.75
CA ALA A 299 -8.29 1.23 -14.63
C ALA A 299 -9.54 1.70 -13.88
N ASP A 300 -10.61 2.08 -14.59
CA ASP A 300 -11.89 2.48 -13.99
C ASP A 300 -12.50 1.33 -13.15
N LEU A 301 -12.47 0.11 -13.67
CA LEU A 301 -12.92 -1.08 -12.93
C LEU A 301 -12.07 -1.33 -11.67
N LEU A 302 -10.75 -1.15 -11.74
CA LEU A 302 -9.86 -1.29 -10.59
C LEU A 302 -10.12 -0.20 -9.54
N ILE A 303 -10.41 1.03 -9.97
CA ILE A 303 -10.80 2.14 -9.08
C ILE A 303 -12.11 1.82 -8.37
N LEU A 304 -13.12 1.37 -9.11
CA LEU A 304 -14.43 1.02 -8.55
C LEU A 304 -14.31 -0.11 -7.51
N GLU A 305 -13.56 -1.17 -7.83
CA GLU A 305 -13.32 -2.26 -6.87
C GLU A 305 -12.57 -1.77 -5.63
N LEU A 306 -11.58 -0.89 -5.82
CA LEU A 306 -10.84 -0.29 -4.71
C LEU A 306 -11.75 0.54 -3.80
N GLU A 307 -12.66 1.33 -4.37
CA GLU A 307 -13.64 2.12 -3.60
C GLU A 307 -14.60 1.22 -2.82
N VAL A 308 -15.14 0.18 -3.44
CA VAL A 308 -16.02 -0.79 -2.78
C VAL A 308 -15.29 -1.51 -1.65
N ALA A 309 -14.04 -1.92 -1.87
CA ALA A 309 -13.21 -2.53 -0.85
C ALA A 309 -12.85 -1.55 0.27
N ALA A 310 -12.55 -0.30 -0.05
CA ALA A 310 -12.20 0.74 0.91
C ALA A 310 -13.39 1.09 1.81
N ARG A 311 -14.63 1.11 1.30
CA ARG A 311 -15.84 1.29 2.14
C ARG A 311 -16.02 0.21 3.20
N ARG A 312 -15.48 -0.99 2.97
CA ARG A 312 -15.48 -2.10 3.95
C ARG A 312 -14.33 -2.03 4.95
N ALA A 313 -13.33 -1.20 4.68
CA ALA A 313 -12.17 -1.01 5.54
C ALA A 313 -12.33 0.27 6.36
N GLU A 314 -12.03 0.20 7.66
CA GLU A 314 -12.11 1.38 8.54
C GLU A 314 -11.05 2.44 8.18
N SER A 315 -9.88 2.00 7.70
CA SER A 315 -8.83 2.89 7.18
C SER A 315 -7.92 2.14 6.19
N VAL A 316 -7.39 2.86 5.19
CA VAL A 316 -6.45 2.34 4.19
C VAL A 316 -5.15 3.14 4.29
N SER A 317 -4.07 2.48 4.71
CA SER A 317 -2.76 3.13 4.91
C SER A 317 -1.93 3.30 3.64
N SER A 318 -2.18 2.47 2.61
CA SER A 318 -1.49 2.50 1.33
C SER A 318 -2.35 1.86 0.24
N VAL A 319 -2.69 2.65 -0.79
CA VAL A 319 -3.55 2.20 -1.90
C VAL A 319 -2.93 1.02 -2.68
N PRO A 320 -1.66 1.05 -3.12
CA PRO A 320 -1.09 -0.06 -3.87
C PRO A 320 -1.06 -1.38 -3.08
N ALA A 321 -0.73 -1.32 -1.78
CA ALA A 321 -0.71 -2.51 -0.93
C ALA A 321 -2.11 -3.07 -0.70
N PHE A 322 -3.10 -2.20 -0.52
CA PHE A 322 -4.49 -2.58 -0.32
C PHE A 322 -5.09 -3.21 -1.58
N LEU A 323 -4.90 -2.59 -2.76
CA LEU A 323 -5.34 -3.14 -4.03
C LEU A 323 -4.72 -4.52 -4.30
N THR A 324 -3.42 -4.67 -4.03
CA THR A 324 -2.71 -5.95 -4.19
C THR A 324 -3.35 -7.04 -3.33
N GLU A 325 -3.70 -6.74 -2.07
CA GLU A 325 -4.35 -7.69 -1.17
C GLU A 325 -5.79 -8.02 -1.60
N VAL A 326 -6.55 -7.05 -2.09
CA VAL A 326 -7.91 -7.27 -2.63
C VAL A 326 -7.85 -8.23 -3.81
N LEU A 327 -7.02 -7.93 -4.81
CA LEU A 327 -6.85 -8.79 -5.99
C LEU A 327 -6.35 -10.19 -5.58
N ARG A 328 -5.39 -10.26 -4.66
CA ARG A 328 -4.89 -11.53 -4.13
C ARG A 328 -6.03 -12.38 -3.56
N ARG A 329 -6.87 -11.81 -2.70
CA ARG A 329 -8.02 -12.52 -2.10
C ARG A 329 -9.00 -13.02 -3.16
N GLN A 330 -9.32 -12.19 -4.15
CA GLN A 330 -10.21 -12.57 -5.25
C GLN A 330 -9.65 -13.77 -6.04
N PHE A 331 -8.37 -13.72 -6.44
CA PHE A 331 -7.73 -14.81 -7.18
C PHE A 331 -7.64 -16.12 -6.36
N PHE A 332 -7.34 -16.03 -5.06
CA PHE A 332 -7.29 -17.22 -4.20
C PHE A 332 -8.67 -17.82 -3.94
N ALA A 333 -9.71 -16.99 -3.77
CA ALA A 333 -11.08 -17.45 -3.61
C ALA A 333 -11.55 -18.22 -4.87
N ALA A 334 -11.29 -17.66 -6.06
CA ALA A 334 -11.63 -18.31 -7.33
C ALA A 334 -10.89 -19.66 -7.49
N ARG A 335 -9.61 -19.73 -7.13
CA ARG A 335 -8.81 -20.96 -7.25
C ARG A 335 -9.24 -22.04 -6.24
N GLN A 336 -9.64 -21.65 -5.02
CA GLN A 336 -10.15 -22.61 -4.04
C GLN A 336 -11.50 -23.21 -4.48
N GLN A 337 -12.37 -22.41 -5.10
CA GLN A 337 -13.64 -22.91 -5.64
C GLN A 337 -13.46 -23.91 -6.80
N GLN A 338 -12.39 -23.77 -7.59
CA GLN A 338 -12.12 -24.68 -8.72
C GLN A 338 -11.40 -25.98 -8.33
N SER A 339 -10.71 -26.01 -7.18
CA SER A 339 -9.80 -27.12 -6.81
C SER A 339 -10.34 -28.07 -5.75
N SER A 340 -11.53 -27.82 -5.17
CA SER A 340 -12.19 -28.84 -4.36
C SER A 340 -12.84 -29.89 -5.27
N PRO A 341 -12.29 -31.13 -5.39
CA PRO A 341 -13.03 -32.21 -6.06
C PRO A 341 -14.33 -32.38 -5.29
N ALA A 342 -15.46 -32.31 -6.01
CA ALA A 342 -16.80 -32.39 -5.45
C ALA A 342 -16.92 -33.63 -4.55
N LYS A 343 -16.73 -33.46 -3.25
CA LYS A 343 -17.13 -34.47 -2.26
C LYS A 343 -18.64 -34.52 -2.35
N SER A 344 -19.12 -35.63 -2.87
CA SER A 344 -20.51 -36.08 -2.98
C SER A 344 -21.19 -36.10 -1.61
N SER A 345 -21.43 -34.93 -1.04
CA SER A 345 -22.48 -34.77 -0.05
C SER A 345 -23.77 -34.56 -0.83
N LYS A 346 -24.69 -35.51 -0.68
CA LYS A 346 -26.12 -35.34 -1.01
C LYS A 346 -26.65 -34.18 -0.16
N ILE A 347 -26.36 -32.97 -0.60
CA ILE A 347 -27.01 -31.75 -0.15
C ILE A 347 -27.63 -31.23 -1.43
N LYS A 348 -28.96 -31.14 -1.42
CA LYS A 348 -29.73 -30.47 -2.47
C LYS A 348 -29.17 -29.05 -2.59
N GLN A 349 -28.35 -28.84 -3.62
CA GLN A 349 -27.86 -27.52 -3.99
C GLN A 349 -28.93 -26.88 -4.84
N ASP A 350 -29.59 -25.86 -4.28
CA ASP A 350 -30.19 -24.81 -5.06
C ASP A 350 -29.06 -24.10 -5.82
N ASN A 351 -29.10 -24.25 -7.15
CA ASN A 351 -28.17 -23.63 -8.08
C ASN A 351 -28.53 -22.15 -8.23
N VAL A 352 -27.75 -21.27 -7.61
CA VAL A 352 -27.70 -19.84 -7.98
C VAL A 352 -26.33 -19.57 -8.57
N GLY A 353 -26.27 -19.26 -9.87
CA GLY A 353 -25.09 -18.65 -10.48
C GLY A 353 -24.42 -19.39 -11.65
N LYS A 354 -25.10 -20.32 -12.33
CA LYS A 354 -24.72 -20.64 -13.72
C LYS A 354 -25.66 -19.89 -14.65
N ASN A 355 -25.07 -19.12 -15.57
CA ASN A 355 -25.76 -18.54 -16.71
C ASN A 355 -26.18 -19.69 -17.64
N ASP A 356 -27.25 -20.38 -17.24
CA ASP A 356 -28.00 -21.29 -18.09
C ASP A 356 -28.80 -20.41 -19.05
N THR A 357 -28.40 -20.39 -20.31
CA THR A 357 -29.28 -20.06 -21.44
C THR A 357 -30.22 -21.24 -21.75
N GLY A 358 -30.46 -22.12 -20.77
CA GLY A 358 -31.50 -23.13 -20.84
C GLY A 358 -32.85 -22.46 -20.70
N GLU A 359 -33.81 -22.88 -21.51
CA GLU A 359 -35.22 -22.55 -21.33
C GLU A 359 -35.64 -22.87 -19.90
N TYR A 360 -35.70 -21.85 -19.05
CA TYR A 360 -36.32 -22.00 -17.75
C TYR A 360 -37.82 -22.09 -17.99
N GLU A 361 -38.40 -23.27 -17.73
CA GLU A 361 -39.85 -23.39 -17.59
C GLU A 361 -40.28 -22.53 -16.40
N ILE A 362 -40.86 -21.37 -16.71
CA ILE A 362 -41.44 -20.46 -15.72
C ILE A 362 -42.64 -21.17 -15.11
N LYS A 363 -42.50 -21.62 -13.86
CA LYS A 363 -43.60 -22.21 -13.10
C LYS A 363 -44.58 -21.11 -12.69
N SER A 364 -45.88 -21.43 -12.68
CA SER A 364 -46.89 -20.54 -12.14
C SER A 364 -46.64 -20.29 -10.65
N LEU A 365 -46.90 -19.06 -10.21
CA LEU A 365 -46.74 -18.70 -8.79
C LEU A 365 -47.93 -19.20 -7.98
N ASP A 366 -47.65 -19.66 -6.76
CA ASP A 366 -48.66 -19.90 -5.74
C ASP A 366 -49.18 -18.55 -5.19
N GLU A 367 -50.31 -18.59 -4.49
CA GLU A 367 -50.97 -17.37 -3.98
C GLU A 367 -50.04 -16.53 -3.09
N LYS A 368 -49.23 -17.20 -2.26
CA LYS A 368 -48.23 -16.55 -1.42
C LYS A 368 -47.08 -15.94 -2.24
N GLY A 369 -46.64 -16.61 -3.31
CA GLY A 369 -45.66 -16.08 -4.25
C GLY A 369 -46.19 -14.84 -4.98
N ARG A 370 -47.46 -14.85 -5.39
CA ARG A 370 -48.11 -13.70 -6.03
C ARG A 370 -48.14 -12.47 -5.13
N GLU A 371 -48.48 -12.63 -3.85
CA GLU A 371 -48.46 -11.53 -2.88
C GLU A 371 -47.04 -10.95 -2.68
N ALA A 372 -46.03 -11.82 -2.55
CA ALA A 372 -44.64 -11.39 -2.39
C ALA A 372 -44.10 -10.67 -3.63
N ALA A 373 -44.43 -11.18 -4.83
CA ALA A 373 -44.06 -10.54 -6.09
C ALA A 373 -44.74 -9.17 -6.25
N LEU A 374 -46.00 -9.05 -5.80
CA LEU A 374 -46.73 -7.79 -5.79
C LEU A 374 -46.10 -6.77 -4.85
N GLU A 375 -45.63 -7.18 -3.67
CA GLU A 375 -44.94 -6.30 -2.73
C GLU A 375 -43.60 -5.78 -3.31
N GLN A 376 -42.81 -6.65 -3.94
CA GLN A 376 -41.59 -6.22 -4.65
C GLN A 376 -41.88 -5.27 -5.81
N LEU A 377 -42.89 -5.59 -6.64
CA LEU A 377 -43.27 -4.71 -7.73
C LEU A 377 -43.78 -3.35 -7.25
N ARG A 378 -44.43 -3.26 -6.08
CA ARG A 378 -44.82 -1.98 -5.49
C ARG A 378 -43.61 -1.11 -5.12
N GLU A 379 -42.52 -1.72 -4.67
CA GLU A 379 -41.28 -1.01 -4.36
C GLU A 379 -40.61 -0.47 -5.63
N TRP A 380 -40.70 -1.23 -6.74
CA TRP A 380 -40.01 -0.92 -8.00
C TRP A 380 -40.87 -0.27 -9.08
N ALA A 381 -42.19 -0.13 -8.88
CA ALA A 381 -43.12 0.46 -9.84
C ALA A 381 -42.88 1.96 -10.13
N ARG A 382 -41.85 2.56 -9.53
CA ARG A 382 -41.42 3.93 -9.84
C ARG A 382 -40.46 4.00 -11.03
N ASP A 383 -39.91 2.86 -11.46
CA ASP A 383 -38.86 2.81 -12.49
C ASP A 383 -39.39 2.19 -13.80
N ASP A 384 -38.83 2.64 -14.93
CA ASP A 384 -39.09 2.11 -16.28
C ASP A 384 -38.70 0.61 -16.45
N LEU A 385 -38.19 -0.03 -15.40
CA LEU A 385 -37.72 -1.42 -15.37
C LEU A 385 -38.83 -2.48 -15.35
N LEU A 386 -40.11 -2.09 -15.25
CA LEU A 386 -41.25 -3.01 -15.23
C LEU A 386 -41.27 -3.99 -16.44
N GLN A 387 -40.77 -3.57 -17.60
CA GLN A 387 -40.75 -4.42 -18.80
C GLN A 387 -39.79 -5.60 -18.69
N ASP A 388 -38.70 -5.47 -17.93
CA ASP A 388 -37.75 -6.57 -17.75
C ASP A 388 -38.25 -7.62 -16.77
N PHE A 389 -39.17 -7.25 -15.87
CA PHE A 389 -39.82 -8.20 -14.96
C PHE A 389 -40.80 -9.14 -15.66
N LYS A 390 -41.44 -8.70 -16.74
CA LYS A 390 -42.40 -9.51 -17.50
C LYS A 390 -41.82 -10.85 -17.96
N LYS A 391 -40.52 -10.92 -18.19
CA LYS A 391 -39.83 -12.14 -18.65
C LYS A 391 -39.72 -13.23 -17.58
N TRP A 392 -39.98 -12.91 -16.31
CA TRP A 392 -39.82 -13.82 -15.17
C TRP A 392 -41.12 -14.44 -14.68
N TYR A 393 -42.27 -14.03 -15.24
CA TYR A 393 -43.59 -14.46 -14.79
C TYR A 393 -44.37 -15.10 -15.94
N THR A 394 -45.30 -16.00 -15.59
CA THR A 394 -46.26 -16.50 -16.57
C THR A 394 -47.18 -15.37 -17.05
N PRO A 395 -47.76 -15.44 -18.26
CA PRO A 395 -48.68 -14.41 -18.74
C PRO A 395 -49.87 -14.18 -17.81
N GLU A 396 -50.41 -15.25 -17.22
CA GLU A 396 -51.53 -15.18 -16.28
C GLU A 396 -51.14 -14.44 -14.99
N ASP A 397 -50.02 -14.82 -14.37
CA ASP A 397 -49.52 -14.17 -13.16
C ASP A 397 -49.21 -12.69 -13.41
N TRP A 398 -48.63 -12.36 -14.58
CA TRP A 398 -48.33 -10.97 -14.94
C TRP A 398 -49.60 -10.13 -15.09
N THR A 399 -50.62 -10.64 -15.78
CA THR A 399 -51.89 -9.90 -15.92
C THR A 399 -52.58 -9.65 -14.58
N TRP A 400 -52.47 -10.62 -13.66
CA TRP A 400 -52.98 -10.46 -12.30
C TRP A 400 -52.21 -9.38 -11.52
N LEU A 401 -50.86 -9.44 -11.56
CA LEU A 401 -49.99 -8.47 -10.89
C LEU A 401 -50.20 -7.03 -11.39
N THR A 402 -50.32 -6.83 -12.70
CA THR A 402 -50.55 -5.48 -13.27
C THR A 402 -51.92 -4.94 -12.89
N LYS A 403 -52.96 -5.78 -12.91
CA LYS A 403 -54.33 -5.38 -12.53
C LYS A 403 -54.37 -4.92 -11.07
N GLU A 404 -53.72 -5.66 -10.17
CA GLU A 404 -53.68 -5.26 -8.77
C GLU A 404 -52.82 -4.03 -8.51
N LEU A 405 -51.74 -3.82 -9.27
CA LEU A 405 -50.96 -2.57 -9.19
C LEU A 405 -51.80 -1.36 -9.62
N GLU A 406 -52.58 -1.47 -10.70
CA GLU A 406 -53.47 -0.40 -11.18
C GLU A 406 -54.58 -0.05 -10.16
N ILE A 407 -55.20 -1.06 -9.55
CA ILE A 407 -56.20 -0.86 -8.48
C ILE A 407 -55.58 -0.05 -7.33
N ASN A 408 -54.37 -0.42 -6.90
CA ASN A 408 -53.70 0.26 -5.80
C ASN A 408 -53.21 1.68 -6.17
N GLN A 409 -52.85 1.94 -7.42
CA GLN A 409 -52.51 3.29 -7.88
C GLN A 409 -53.74 4.19 -7.93
N SER A 410 -54.88 3.68 -8.42
CA SER A 410 -56.14 4.46 -8.45
C SER A 410 -56.66 4.83 -7.05
N LEU A 411 -56.45 3.95 -6.06
CA LEU A 411 -56.79 4.22 -4.65
C LEU A 411 -55.95 5.37 -4.07
N LYS A 412 -54.66 5.42 -4.39
CA LYS A 412 -53.76 6.50 -3.92
C LYS A 412 -54.04 7.87 -4.53
N THR A 413 -54.70 7.95 -5.69
CA THR A 413 -55.06 9.24 -6.30
C THR A 413 -56.36 9.84 -5.76
N HIS A 414 -57.13 9.09 -4.97
CA HIS A 414 -58.39 9.53 -4.38
C HIS A 414 -58.31 9.88 -2.88
N GLU A 415 -57.16 9.63 -2.25
CA GLU A 415 -56.77 10.20 -0.94
C GLU A 415 -56.00 11.50 -1.13
#